data_AF-A0A960W7U8-F1
#
_entry.id   AF-A0A960W7U8-F1
#
_cell.length_a   1.000
_cell.length_b   1.000
_cell.length_c   1.000
_cell.angle_alpha   90.00
_cell.angle_beta   90.00
_cell.angle_gamma   90.00
#
_symmetry.space_group_name_H-M   'P 1'
#
loop_
_entity.id
_entity.type
_entity.pdbx_description
1 polymer ?
#
loop_
_entity_poly.entity_id
_entity_poly.type
_entity_poly.pdbx_seq_one_letter_code
_entity_poly.pdbx_strand_id
1 'polypeptide(L)'
;YCYKNYFFIGVLLYTLYMPLDKSLKVLTAMYPDTRLIMKEWIHANVPEGSRIFMQWASSPLYPNLDGMGFSILSNDGIRVGGLRQVAAHADYILASSIIYDRYLKYPEGVPGNTAFYNRLFASGALVYEAKGYAYLYHNPTLRLYRFKHKDTKIQ
;
A
#
# COMPACT_ATOMS: atom_id res chain seq x y z
N TYR A 1 47.37 8.29 -32.48
CA TYR A 1 46.40 9.21 -31.84
C TYR A 1 44.93 8.80 -32.03
N CYS A 2 44.52 8.12 -33.11
CA CYS A 2 43.12 7.73 -33.34
C CYS A 2 42.53 6.72 -32.31
N TYR A 3 43.33 5.75 -31.83
CA TYR A 3 42.88 4.71 -30.88
C TYR A 3 42.46 5.23 -29.49
N LYS A 4 43.05 6.35 -29.02
CA LYS A 4 42.68 6.94 -27.72
C LYS A 4 41.23 7.42 -27.70
N ASN A 5 40.73 7.96 -28.82
CA ASN A 5 39.39 8.52 -28.90
C ASN A 5 38.30 7.44 -28.81
N TYR A 6 38.52 6.27 -29.42
CA TYR A 6 37.56 5.15 -29.34
C TYR A 6 37.45 4.55 -27.94
N PHE A 7 38.55 4.51 -27.17
CA PHE A 7 38.53 4.05 -25.78
C PHE A 7 37.68 4.97 -24.91
N PHE A 8 37.88 6.29 -25.00
CA PHE A 8 37.07 7.26 -24.24
C PHE A 8 35.59 7.22 -24.63
N ILE A 9 35.28 7.06 -25.92
CA ILE A 9 33.89 6.90 -26.38
C ILE A 9 33.28 5.60 -25.82
N GLY A 10 34.02 4.48 -25.85
CA GLY A 10 33.54 3.21 -25.30
C GLY A 10 33.27 3.27 -23.79
N VAL A 11 34.16 3.90 -23.02
CA VAL A 11 33.96 4.12 -21.58
C VAL A 11 32.75 5.03 -21.35
N LEU A 12 32.61 6.13 -22.11
CA LEU A 12 31.46 7.03 -22.01
C LEU A 12 30.14 6.29 -22.29
N LEU A 13 30.06 5.54 -23.38
CA LEU A 13 28.88 4.75 -23.74
C LEU A 13 28.56 3.70 -22.66
N TYR A 14 29.55 3.03 -22.09
CA TYR A 14 29.34 2.07 -21.01
C TYR A 14 28.81 2.74 -19.73
N THR A 15 29.38 3.89 -19.34
CA THR A 15 28.92 4.64 -18.17
C THR A 15 27.51 5.21 -18.32
N LEU A 16 27.05 5.45 -19.55
CA LEU A 16 25.67 5.86 -19.84
C LEU A 16 24.71 4.67 -19.96
N TYR A 17 25.18 3.54 -20.52
CA TYR A 17 24.36 2.35 -20.70
C TYR A 17 23.94 1.72 -19.36
N MET A 18 24.87 1.63 -18.40
CA MET A 18 24.61 0.99 -17.11
C MET A 18 23.46 1.62 -16.30
N PRO A 19 23.40 2.95 -16.09
CA PRO A 19 22.26 3.56 -15.41
C PRO A 19 20.97 3.43 -16.23
N LEU A 20 21.04 3.51 -17.57
CA LEU A 20 19.87 3.36 -18.43
C LEU A 20 19.24 1.96 -18.32
N ASP A 21 20.04 0.89 -18.45
CA ASP A 21 19.58 -0.49 -18.31
C ASP A 21 18.97 -0.73 -16.93
N LYS A 22 19.61 -0.23 -15.87
CA LYS A 22 19.08 -0.32 -14.51
C LYS A 22 17.75 0.43 -14.36
N SER A 23 17.64 1.65 -14.90
CA SER A 23 16.41 2.43 -14.86
C SER A 23 15.28 1.74 -15.61
N LEU A 24 15.54 1.19 -16.80
CA LEU A 24 14.54 0.44 -17.57
C LEU A 24 14.06 -0.78 -16.79
N LYS A 25 14.97 -1.59 -16.23
CA LYS A 25 14.61 -2.76 -15.42
C LYS A 25 13.73 -2.40 -14.24
N VAL A 26 14.07 -1.33 -13.51
CA VAL A 26 13.27 -0.86 -12.37
C VAL A 26 11.88 -0.40 -12.82
N LEU A 27 11.80 0.43 -13.86
CA LEU A 27 10.52 0.93 -14.40
C LEU A 27 9.63 -0.21 -14.88
N THR A 28 10.19 -1.20 -15.58
CA THR A 28 9.42 -2.36 -16.04
C THR A 28 8.96 -3.23 -14.88
N ALA A 29 9.80 -3.42 -13.85
CA ALA A 29 9.45 -4.24 -12.70
C ALA A 29 8.37 -3.57 -11.83
N MET A 30 8.29 -2.24 -11.85
CA MET A 30 7.28 -1.48 -11.11
C MET A 30 5.86 -1.58 -11.69
N TYR A 31 5.70 -2.13 -12.90
CA TYR A 31 4.40 -2.31 -13.54
C TYR A 31 3.92 -3.77 -13.46
N PRO A 32 2.65 -4.04 -13.11
CA PRO A 32 1.61 -3.08 -12.73
C PRO A 32 1.79 -2.52 -11.31
N ASP A 33 1.28 -1.30 -11.07
CA ASP A 33 1.30 -0.67 -9.75
C ASP A 33 0.37 -1.40 -8.77
N THR A 34 0.78 -1.57 -7.51
CA THR A 34 -0.02 -2.31 -6.51
C THR A 34 -1.38 -1.68 -6.25
N ARG A 35 -1.53 -0.37 -6.43
CA ARG A 35 -2.82 0.33 -6.33
C ARG A 35 -3.71 -0.01 -7.51
N LEU A 36 -3.16 -0.11 -8.72
CA LEU A 36 -3.95 -0.55 -9.88
C LEU A 36 -4.47 -1.96 -9.67
N ILE A 37 -3.59 -2.88 -9.24
CA ILE A 37 -3.95 -4.27 -8.91
C ILE A 37 -5.05 -4.31 -7.84
N MET A 38 -4.88 -3.55 -6.74
CA MET A 38 -5.86 -3.49 -5.66
C MET A 38 -7.18 -2.87 -6.11
N LYS A 39 -7.16 -1.83 -6.94
CA LYS A 39 -8.35 -1.17 -7.49
C LYS A 39 -9.19 -2.13 -8.32
N GLU A 40 -8.54 -2.81 -9.27
CA GLU A 40 -9.20 -3.78 -10.15
C GLU A 40 -9.80 -4.93 -9.35
N TRP A 41 -9.05 -5.44 -8.36
CA TRP A 41 -9.54 -6.50 -7.49
C TRP A 41 -10.75 -6.05 -6.65
N ILE A 42 -10.69 -4.86 -6.03
CA ILE A 42 -11.80 -4.30 -5.25
C ILE A 42 -13.04 -4.15 -6.13
N HIS A 43 -12.90 -3.54 -7.31
CA HIS A 43 -14.01 -3.34 -8.23
C HIS A 43 -14.68 -4.66 -8.64
N ALA A 44 -13.91 -5.73 -8.83
CA ALA A 44 -14.45 -7.02 -9.25
C ALA A 44 -15.05 -7.86 -8.10
N ASN A 45 -14.64 -7.65 -6.83
CA ASN A 45 -14.93 -8.60 -5.74
C ASN A 45 -15.62 -7.98 -4.53
N VAL A 46 -15.54 -6.66 -4.35
CA VAL A 46 -16.17 -5.97 -3.21
C VAL A 46 -17.55 -5.47 -3.64
N PRO A 47 -18.62 -5.82 -2.92
CA PRO A 47 -19.96 -5.32 -3.24
C PRO A 47 -20.01 -3.79 -3.24
N GLU A 48 -20.67 -3.21 -4.23
CA GLU A 48 -20.98 -1.77 -4.24
C GLU A 48 -21.72 -1.35 -2.98
N GLY A 49 -21.53 -0.10 -2.55
CA GLY A 49 -22.07 0.43 -1.29
C GLY A 49 -21.30 0.02 -0.04
N SER A 50 -20.30 -0.87 -0.15
CA SER A 50 -19.42 -1.22 0.98
C SER A 50 -18.64 0.00 1.49
N ARG A 51 -18.41 0.03 2.80
CA ARG A 51 -17.60 1.06 3.46
C ARG A 51 -16.18 0.57 3.65
N ILE A 52 -15.23 1.29 3.06
CA ILE A 52 -13.81 0.93 3.09
C ILE A 52 -13.06 1.97 3.92
N PHE A 53 -12.43 1.53 5.00
CA PHE A 53 -11.58 2.39 5.81
C PHE A 53 -10.14 2.44 5.27
N MET A 54 -9.58 3.64 5.18
CA MET A 54 -8.19 3.93 4.82
C MET A 54 -7.62 4.99 5.76
N GLN A 55 -6.45 4.76 6.35
CA GLN A 55 -5.76 5.84 7.08
C GLN A 55 -5.06 6.75 6.07
N TRP A 56 -5.20 8.06 6.16
CA TRP A 56 -4.64 9.01 5.18
C TRP A 56 -5.13 8.74 3.75
N ALA A 57 -6.45 8.59 3.58
CA ALA A 57 -7.08 8.28 2.30
C ALA A 57 -6.78 9.34 1.22
N SER A 58 -6.54 10.58 1.64
CA SER A 58 -6.12 11.69 0.77
C SER A 58 -4.71 11.51 0.18
N SER A 59 -3.92 10.59 0.72
CA SER A 59 -2.55 10.33 0.28
C SER A 59 -2.54 9.40 -0.93
N PRO A 60 -1.57 9.53 -1.87
CA PRO A 60 -1.42 8.61 -3.00
C PRO A 60 -0.85 7.25 -2.55
N LEU A 61 -1.16 6.77 -1.35
CA LEU A 61 -0.75 5.49 -0.79
C LEU A 61 -1.76 4.37 -1.05
N TYR A 62 -2.92 4.74 -1.60
CA TYR A 62 -4.05 3.87 -1.89
C TYR A 62 -4.52 4.02 -3.34
N PRO A 63 -5.28 3.03 -3.85
CA PRO A 63 -6.01 3.20 -5.11
C PRO A 63 -7.00 4.35 -5.03
N ASN A 64 -7.12 5.10 -6.14
CA ASN A 64 -8.26 6.00 -6.33
C ASN A 64 -9.52 5.15 -6.59
N LEU A 65 -10.42 5.16 -5.60
CA LEU A 65 -11.70 4.46 -5.61
C LEU A 65 -12.91 5.34 -5.96
N ASP A 66 -12.68 6.59 -6.39
CA ASP A 66 -13.73 7.55 -6.71
C ASP A 66 -14.62 7.04 -7.86
N GLY A 67 -15.93 7.28 -7.73
CA GLY A 67 -16.92 6.90 -8.75
C GLY A 67 -17.25 5.41 -8.83
N MET A 68 -16.66 4.54 -8.00
CA MET A 68 -16.94 3.09 -7.98
C MET A 68 -18.01 2.67 -6.95
N GLY A 69 -18.80 3.61 -6.45
CA GLY A 69 -19.92 3.30 -5.53
C GLY A 69 -19.51 2.86 -4.12
N PHE A 70 -18.26 3.09 -3.70
CA PHE A 70 -17.78 2.80 -2.35
C PHE A 70 -17.84 4.05 -1.44
N SER A 71 -18.13 3.84 -0.16
CA SER A 71 -18.01 4.89 0.85
C SER A 71 -16.64 4.81 1.51
N ILE A 72 -15.79 5.80 1.26
CA ILE A 72 -14.44 5.85 1.85
C ILE A 72 -14.51 6.50 3.23
N LEU A 73 -14.10 5.75 4.25
CA LEU A 73 -13.93 6.26 5.61
C LEU A 73 -12.45 6.54 5.83
N SER A 74 -12.10 7.78 6.15
CA SER A 74 -10.71 8.15 6.39
C SER A 74 -10.48 8.62 7.82
N ASN A 75 -9.22 8.46 8.23
CA ASN A 75 -8.66 9.29 9.28
C ASN A 75 -7.37 9.88 8.74
N ASP A 76 -7.40 11.18 8.44
CA ASP A 76 -6.24 11.92 7.92
C ASP A 76 -5.29 12.42 9.04
N GLY A 77 -5.59 12.10 10.30
CA GLY A 77 -4.74 12.38 11.45
C GLY A 77 -3.69 11.30 11.73
N ILE A 78 -2.73 11.62 12.62
CA ILE A 78 -1.64 10.71 13.03
C ILE A 78 -2.18 9.51 13.80
N ARG A 79 -3.25 9.70 14.59
CA ARG A 79 -3.80 8.67 15.49
C ARG A 79 -5.04 8.06 14.89
N VAL A 80 -5.05 6.75 14.69
CA VAL A 80 -6.26 6.00 14.36
C VAL A 80 -7.08 5.71 15.62
N GLY A 81 -8.40 5.68 15.50
CA GLY A 81 -9.27 5.16 16.56
C GLY A 81 -8.99 3.68 16.84
N GLY A 82 -9.57 3.13 17.90
CA GLY A 82 -9.42 1.69 18.18
C GLY A 82 -9.99 0.82 17.06
N LEU A 83 -9.40 -0.35 16.80
CA LEU A 83 -9.86 -1.25 15.73
C LEU A 83 -11.37 -1.55 15.81
N ARG A 84 -11.90 -1.76 17.02
CA ARG A 84 -13.33 -2.00 17.24
C ARG A 84 -14.21 -0.84 16.78
N GLN A 85 -13.76 0.40 16.99
CA GLN A 85 -14.49 1.59 16.56
C GLN A 85 -14.50 1.69 15.03
N VAL A 86 -13.35 1.47 14.40
CA VAL A 86 -13.25 1.46 12.93
C VAL A 86 -14.10 0.35 12.33
N ALA A 87 -13.99 -0.88 12.85
CA ALA A 87 -14.74 -2.05 12.39
C ALA A 87 -16.25 -1.96 12.65
N ALA A 88 -16.72 -1.08 13.53
CA ALA A 88 -18.16 -0.83 13.71
C ALA A 88 -18.77 -0.02 12.55
N HIS A 89 -17.95 0.73 11.82
CA HIS A 89 -18.40 1.61 10.74
C HIS A 89 -17.88 1.19 9.36
N ALA A 90 -16.85 0.34 9.29
CA ALA A 90 -16.24 -0.11 8.06
C ALA A 90 -16.49 -1.62 7.82
N ASP A 91 -16.84 -1.97 6.59
CA ASP A 91 -16.99 -3.37 6.16
C ASP A 91 -15.63 -3.96 5.78
N TYR A 92 -14.75 -3.11 5.25
CA TYR A 92 -13.37 -3.44 4.89
C TYR A 92 -12.37 -2.42 5.43
N ILE A 93 -11.15 -2.87 5.70
CA ILE A 93 -10.01 -2.03 6.09
C ILE A 93 -8.89 -2.26 5.09
N LEU A 94 -8.47 -1.22 4.39
CA LEU A 94 -7.35 -1.27 3.45
C LEU A 94 -6.10 -0.68 4.13
N ALA A 95 -5.11 -1.54 4.35
CA ALA A 95 -3.85 -1.19 5.00
C ALA A 95 -2.72 -1.09 3.98
N SER A 96 -1.91 -0.03 4.08
CA SER A 96 -0.73 0.21 3.23
C SER A 96 0.56 0.05 4.02
N SER A 97 1.55 -0.65 3.47
CA SER A 97 2.83 -0.91 4.13
C SER A 97 3.58 0.36 4.51
N ILE A 98 3.51 1.39 3.68
CA ILE A 98 4.10 2.70 3.99
C ILE A 98 3.56 3.28 5.29
N ILE A 99 2.30 2.99 5.63
CA ILE A 99 1.65 3.48 6.85
C ILE A 99 1.90 2.53 8.01
N TYR A 100 1.54 1.25 7.87
CA TYR A 100 1.62 0.32 9.01
C TYR A 100 3.07 0.08 9.44
N ASP A 101 4.04 0.05 8.52
CA ASP A 101 5.45 -0.15 8.87
C ASP A 101 5.99 1.00 9.71
N ARG A 102 5.47 2.22 9.53
CA ARG A 102 5.86 3.39 10.33
C ARG A 102 5.59 3.16 11.82
N TYR A 103 4.44 2.56 12.13
CA TYR A 103 4.02 2.33 13.52
C TYR A 103 4.60 1.03 14.07
N LEU A 104 4.70 -0.01 13.25
CA LEU A 104 5.25 -1.30 13.68
C LEU A 104 6.77 -1.25 13.89
N LYS A 105 7.50 -0.42 13.13
CA LYS A 105 8.95 -0.24 13.32
C LYS A 105 9.30 0.57 14.56
N TYR A 106 8.44 1.51 14.95
CA TYR A 106 8.65 2.39 16.12
C TYR A 106 7.41 2.36 17.04
N PRO A 107 7.15 1.24 17.73
CA PRO A 107 5.89 0.98 18.41
C PRO A 107 5.57 1.97 19.53
N GLU A 108 6.61 2.47 20.21
CA GLU A 108 6.54 3.46 21.30
C GLU A 108 6.06 4.84 20.82
N GLY A 109 6.27 5.18 19.55
CA GLY A 109 5.99 6.54 19.04
C GLY A 109 4.51 6.86 18.93
N VAL A 110 3.69 5.87 18.54
CA VAL A 110 2.22 6.01 18.46
C VAL A 110 1.55 4.68 18.85
N PRO A 111 1.50 4.35 20.15
CA PRO A 111 1.08 3.02 20.63
C PRO A 111 -0.36 2.67 20.24
N GLY A 112 -1.24 3.66 20.08
CA GLY A 112 -2.60 3.45 19.59
C GLY A 112 -2.65 2.85 18.18
N ASN A 113 -1.82 3.34 17.26
CA ASN A 113 -1.76 2.83 15.89
C ASN A 113 -1.04 1.47 15.85
N THR A 114 0.00 1.30 16.67
CA THR A 114 0.66 0.01 16.86
C THR A 114 -0.35 -1.06 17.29
N ALA A 115 -1.16 -0.76 18.32
CA ALA A 115 -2.21 -1.65 18.80
C ALA A 115 -3.29 -1.90 17.74
N PHE A 116 -3.67 -0.87 16.97
CA PHE A 116 -4.60 -1.00 15.86
C PHE A 116 -4.11 -2.01 14.82
N TYR A 117 -2.89 -1.84 14.30
CA TYR A 117 -2.34 -2.71 13.26
C TYR A 117 -2.03 -4.12 13.76
N ASN A 118 -1.50 -4.26 14.98
CA ASN A 118 -1.31 -5.58 15.59
C ASN A 118 -2.63 -6.34 15.72
N ARG A 119 -3.70 -5.68 16.19
CA ARG A 119 -5.02 -6.31 16.27
C ARG A 119 -5.59 -6.60 14.88
N LEU A 120 -5.46 -5.67 13.93
CA LEU A 120 -5.93 -5.84 12.56
C LEU A 120 -5.29 -7.08 11.93
N PHE A 121 -3.99 -7.27 12.11
CA PHE A 121 -3.27 -8.42 11.54
C PHE A 121 -3.55 -9.72 12.29
N ALA A 122 -3.85 -9.65 13.58
CA ALA A 122 -4.17 -10.83 14.38
C ALA A 122 -5.62 -11.33 14.19
N SER A 123 -6.58 -10.44 13.99
CA SER A 123 -8.01 -10.80 13.97
C SER A 123 -8.76 -10.46 12.68
N GLY A 124 -8.18 -9.64 11.79
CA GLY A 124 -8.80 -9.30 10.52
C GLY A 124 -8.74 -10.47 9.54
N ALA A 125 -9.85 -10.72 8.84
CA ALA A 125 -9.86 -11.69 7.75
C ALA A 125 -9.22 -11.06 6.52
N LEU A 126 -7.98 -11.42 6.20
CA LEU A 126 -7.30 -10.98 4.98
C LEU A 126 -8.04 -11.56 3.76
N VAL A 127 -8.59 -10.69 2.92
CA VAL A 127 -9.34 -11.08 1.72
C VAL A 127 -8.46 -11.00 0.48
N TYR A 128 -7.59 -9.99 0.43
CA TYR A 128 -6.67 -9.81 -0.69
C TYR A 128 -5.41 -9.05 -0.27
N GLU A 129 -4.30 -9.41 -0.91
CA GLU A 129 -3.01 -8.75 -0.75
C GLU A 129 -2.42 -8.44 -2.13
N ALA A 130 -2.26 -7.15 -2.44
CA ALA A 130 -1.54 -6.70 -3.63
C ALA A 130 -0.07 -6.51 -3.27
N LYS A 131 0.79 -7.25 -3.96
CA LYS A 131 2.26 -7.17 -3.87
C LYS A 131 2.82 -6.81 -5.24
N GLY A 132 3.88 -6.02 -5.25
CA GLY A 132 4.58 -5.62 -6.46
C GLY A 132 6.07 -5.45 -6.17
N TYR A 133 6.84 -5.10 -7.19
CA TYR A 133 8.24 -4.77 -7.01
C TYR A 133 8.36 -3.47 -6.21
N ALA A 134 8.76 -3.59 -4.94
CA ALA A 134 8.95 -2.46 -4.05
C ALA A 134 10.27 -1.75 -4.39
N TYR A 135 10.18 -0.48 -4.77
CA TYR A 135 11.34 0.38 -4.99
C TYR A 135 11.13 1.70 -4.26
N LEU A 136 11.91 1.93 -3.20
CA LEU A 136 11.72 3.06 -2.29
C LEU A 136 10.28 3.08 -1.74
N TYR A 137 9.49 4.08 -2.10
CA TYR A 137 8.09 4.26 -1.69
C TYR A 137 7.09 3.85 -2.79
N HIS A 138 7.57 3.28 -3.90
CA HIS A 138 6.70 2.74 -4.93
C HIS A 138 6.23 1.33 -4.60
N ASN A 139 5.04 0.99 -5.07
CA ASN A 139 4.41 -0.32 -4.87
C ASN A 139 4.37 -0.77 -3.41
N PRO A 140 3.75 0.02 -2.50
CA PRO A 140 3.49 -0.48 -1.15
C PRO A 140 2.69 -1.78 -1.22
N THR A 141 2.94 -2.67 -0.27
CA THR A 141 2.03 -3.81 -0.10
C THR A 141 0.70 -3.27 0.42
N LEU A 142 -0.38 -3.60 -0.29
CA LEU A 142 -1.73 -3.24 0.10
C LEU A 142 -2.46 -4.49 0.57
N ARG A 143 -3.04 -4.44 1.76
CA ARG A 143 -3.78 -5.56 2.36
C ARG A 143 -5.21 -5.14 2.63
N LEU A 144 -6.17 -5.84 2.04
CA LEU A 144 -7.58 -5.63 2.28
C LEU A 144 -8.08 -6.67 3.28
N TYR A 145 -8.55 -6.18 4.43
CA TYR A 145 -9.15 -7.00 5.47
C TYR A 145 -10.66 -6.80 5.49
N ARG A 146 -11.39 -7.87 5.82
CA ARG A 146 -12.83 -7.83 6.07
C ARG A 146 -13.11 -8.02 7.55
N PHE A 147 -14.06 -7.26 8.07
CA PHE A 147 -14.61 -7.46 9.41
C PHE A 147 -16.08 -7.83 9.31
N LYS A 148 -16.45 -8.99 9.88
CA LYS A 148 -17.85 -9.30 10.15
C LYS A 148 -18.22 -8.61 11.45
N HIS A 149 -19.25 -7.78 11.41
CA HIS A 149 -19.84 -7.08 12.57
C HIS A 149 -20.24 -8.01 13.74
N LYS A 150 -20.17 -9.35 13.59
CA LYS A 150 -20.63 -10.35 14.55
C LYS A 150 -19.55 -11.06 15.39
N ASP A 151 -18.26 -10.89 15.12
CA ASP A 151 -17.22 -11.71 15.79
C ASP A 151 -16.59 -11.07 17.03
N THR A 152 -17.04 -9.89 17.45
CA THR A 152 -16.62 -9.31 18.74
C THR A 152 -17.55 -9.77 19.86
N LYS A 153 -17.56 -11.08 20.16
CA LYS A 153 -17.99 -11.52 21.49
C LYS A 153 -16.86 -11.23 22.47
N ILE A 154 -17.22 -10.44 23.47
CA ILE A 154 -16.43 -10.13 24.66
C ILE A 154 -16.06 -11.45 25.35
N GLN A 155 -14.76 -11.69 25.52
CA GLN A 155 -14.23 -12.38 26.69
C GLN A 155 -13.51 -11.33 27.52
#